data_AF-A0A9U8E5U0-F1
#
_entry.id   AF-A0A9U8E5U0-F1
#
_cell.length_a   1.000
_cell.length_b   1.000
_cell.length_c   1.000
_cell.angle_alpha   90.00
_cell.angle_beta   90.00
_cell.angle_gamma   90.00
#
_symmetry.space_group_name_H-M   'P 1'
#
loop_
_entity.id
_entity.type
_entity.pdbx_description
1 polymer ?
#
loop_
_entity_poly.entity_id
_entity_poly.type
_entity_poly.pdbx_seq_one_letter_code
_entity_poly.pdbx_strand_id
1 'polypeptide(L)'
;MPTIIALDVSLSMSRSVLLPDSTEEYQRRHIAIHGINTFLDYLSANYKLEFVSLIAFSYLYEQLSTFTRDYSIIRTALTKVEAFSKTCIESALKGIKDVTSEEWSNTSCQVILITDGSLGVGVGSLKHSLETMNARKSVEEKFPLPFPFPCKLHIVCIANPNDPDVRSALPYYQKLINVGNQGGEIFLLDGAISFKSVEETFNRLAEKYYNPYCGTLLCGNFNCAVQLFPKPEPFIKQSNDEKVTYGVSDKIEIIGFLEIKDVGSPPTVARHLILPRSTKEKSDTKDKDAKNGKSEEEDDSQDDGKTPSFTVLLHGSLRVESMVAIARVCNDWYGMIYSWADSKKKSNLMLALFDPGQDSVPWLGPFDNLTSWKEYSADDEEKKSPFPVRPADKRSYAQSCVVWIKPSGLQSDIQKVLRHARKLPDKLHQFYKELNRTRRAALSFGFHSLLEALATMLDRECTLLPGSAHPNAALQLTHAANFLRSEQAFDEKQNVVPLLTNFASSSN
;
A
#
# COMPACT_ATOMS: atom_id res chain seq x y z
N MET A 1 -4.70 8.98 -5.33
CA MET A 1 -6.13 9.03 -5.00
C MET A 1 -6.82 9.35 -6.31
N PRO A 2 -7.85 8.59 -6.69
CA PRO A 2 -8.71 8.96 -7.80
C PRO A 2 -10.08 9.43 -7.29
N THR A 3 -10.75 10.22 -8.11
CA THR A 3 -12.08 10.78 -7.83
C THR A 3 -13.08 10.32 -8.89
N ILE A 4 -14.27 9.90 -8.48
CA ILE A 4 -15.39 9.61 -9.38
C ILE A 4 -16.49 10.63 -9.16
N ILE A 5 -16.88 11.31 -10.23
CA ILE A 5 -18.06 12.16 -10.27
C ILE A 5 -19.21 11.31 -10.80
N ALA A 6 -20.21 11.05 -9.96
CA ALA A 6 -21.42 10.33 -10.33
C ALA A 6 -22.58 11.33 -10.48
N LEU A 7 -22.96 11.66 -11.71
CA LEU A 7 -24.00 12.63 -12.04
C LEU A 7 -25.34 11.92 -12.29
N ASP A 8 -26.37 12.29 -11.51
CA ASP A 8 -27.75 11.88 -11.76
C ASP A 8 -28.25 12.57 -13.04
N VAL A 9 -28.76 11.77 -13.96
CA VAL A 9 -29.29 12.20 -15.26
C VAL A 9 -30.76 11.78 -15.43
N SER A 10 -31.46 11.50 -14.34
CA SER A 10 -32.89 11.18 -14.32
C SER A 10 -33.79 12.37 -14.68
N LEU A 11 -35.06 12.09 -14.97
CA LEU A 11 -36.06 13.11 -15.30
C LEU A 11 -36.26 14.17 -14.21
N SER A 12 -35.98 13.86 -12.93
CA SER A 12 -36.10 14.84 -11.85
C SER A 12 -35.06 15.96 -11.97
N MET A 13 -33.89 15.66 -12.55
CA MET A 13 -32.84 16.64 -12.84
C MET A 13 -33.20 17.61 -13.97
N SER A 14 -34.26 17.32 -14.74
CA SER A 14 -34.80 18.22 -15.78
C SER A 14 -35.83 19.23 -15.25
N ARG A 15 -36.13 19.25 -13.94
CA ARG A 15 -36.99 20.28 -13.34
C ARG A 15 -36.41 21.67 -13.57
N SER A 16 -37.26 22.60 -14.01
CA SER A 16 -36.89 24.00 -14.22
C SER A 16 -36.56 24.70 -12.91
N VAL A 17 -35.56 25.57 -12.95
CA VAL A 17 -35.11 26.41 -11.85
C VAL A 17 -35.29 27.85 -12.28
N LEU A 18 -36.16 28.57 -11.56
CA LEU A 18 -36.40 29.99 -11.79
C LEU A 18 -35.29 30.78 -11.09
N LEU A 19 -34.39 31.36 -11.88
CA LEU A 19 -33.37 32.27 -11.38
C LEU A 19 -33.95 33.69 -11.37
N PRO A 20 -33.88 34.44 -10.25
CA PRO A 20 -34.46 35.79 -10.16
C PRO A 20 -33.93 36.77 -11.21
N ASP A 21 -32.68 36.57 -11.66
CA ASP A 21 -31.92 37.51 -12.48
C ASP A 21 -31.74 37.06 -13.94
N SER A 22 -32.39 35.96 -14.38
CA SER A 22 -32.27 35.46 -15.75
C SER A 22 -33.62 35.19 -16.40
N THR A 23 -33.74 35.59 -17.68
CA THR A 23 -34.88 35.26 -18.54
C THR A 23 -34.80 33.84 -19.14
N GLU A 24 -33.66 33.16 -18.98
CA GLU A 24 -33.46 31.80 -19.49
C GLU A 24 -33.94 30.74 -18.49
N GLU A 25 -34.66 29.74 -18.99
CA GLU A 25 -35.06 28.59 -18.18
C GLU A 25 -33.90 27.60 -18.03
N TYR A 26 -33.32 27.54 -16.84
CA TYR A 26 -32.32 26.53 -16.50
C TYR A 26 -32.95 25.31 -15.85
N GLN A 27 -32.34 24.14 -16.04
CA GLN A 27 -32.71 22.90 -15.36
C GLN A 27 -31.73 22.62 -14.22
N ARG A 28 -32.14 21.84 -13.21
CA ARG A 28 -31.25 21.40 -12.13
C ARG A 28 -29.96 20.77 -12.65
N ARG A 29 -30.03 20.03 -13.76
CA ARG A 29 -28.86 19.48 -14.48
C ARG A 29 -27.88 20.54 -14.95
N HIS A 30 -28.34 21.66 -15.53
CA HIS A 30 -27.44 22.73 -15.99
C HIS A 30 -26.66 23.34 -14.82
N ILE A 31 -27.34 23.48 -13.68
CA ILE A 31 -26.75 23.97 -12.44
C ILE A 31 -25.74 22.95 -11.87
N ALA A 32 -26.06 21.66 -11.91
CA ALA A 32 -25.13 20.58 -11.52
C ALA A 32 -23.86 20.58 -12.39
N ILE A 33 -24.00 20.71 -13.71
CA ILE A 33 -22.87 20.80 -14.65
C ILE A 33 -22.01 22.03 -14.35
N HIS A 34 -22.62 23.18 -14.04
CA HIS A 34 -21.88 24.36 -13.63
C HIS A 34 -21.04 24.10 -12.36
N GLY A 35 -21.62 23.49 -11.34
CA GLY A 35 -20.90 23.12 -10.12
C GLY A 35 -19.75 22.14 -10.36
N ILE A 36 -19.94 21.15 -11.24
CA ILE A 36 -18.87 20.23 -11.65
C ILE A 36 -17.74 21.01 -12.34
N ASN A 37 -18.07 21.96 -13.21
CA ASN A 37 -17.04 22.78 -13.87
C ASN A 37 -16.25 23.61 -12.86
N THR A 38 -16.91 24.25 -11.88
CA THR A 38 -16.25 24.95 -10.77
C THR A 38 -15.28 24.02 -10.02
N PHE A 39 -15.70 22.79 -9.74
CA PHE A 39 -14.86 21.80 -9.08
C PHE A 39 -13.64 21.41 -9.93
N LEU A 40 -13.83 21.18 -11.24
CA LEU A 40 -12.74 20.90 -12.18
C LEU A 40 -11.79 22.09 -12.34
N ASP A 41 -12.29 23.32 -12.28
CA ASP A 41 -11.48 24.55 -12.25
C ASP A 41 -10.60 24.57 -11.00
N TYR A 42 -11.18 24.31 -9.82
CA TYR A 42 -10.42 24.21 -8.57
C TYR A 42 -9.34 23.12 -8.63
N LEU A 43 -9.65 21.93 -9.13
CA LEU A 43 -8.68 20.84 -9.27
C LEU A 43 -7.56 21.22 -10.24
N SER A 44 -7.89 21.86 -11.37
CA SER A 44 -6.88 22.30 -12.34
C SER A 44 -5.92 23.35 -11.77
N ALA A 45 -6.37 24.17 -10.82
CA ALA A 45 -5.51 25.14 -10.14
C ALA A 45 -4.68 24.49 -9.03
N ASN A 46 -5.31 23.69 -8.16
CA ASN A 46 -4.74 23.31 -6.85
C ASN A 46 -4.35 21.83 -6.72
N TYR A 47 -4.91 20.94 -7.55
CA TYR A 47 -4.83 19.48 -7.37
C TYR A 47 -4.65 18.70 -8.69
N LYS A 48 -3.82 19.25 -9.61
CA LYS A 48 -3.58 18.82 -11.00
C LYS A 48 -3.26 17.34 -11.25
N LEU A 49 -2.78 16.63 -10.23
CA LEU A 49 -2.34 15.23 -10.37
C LEU A 49 -3.45 14.22 -10.11
N GLU A 50 -4.62 14.67 -9.66
CA GLU A 50 -5.78 13.84 -9.35
C GLU A 50 -6.42 13.30 -10.62
N PHE A 51 -6.63 11.99 -10.65
CA PHE A 51 -7.37 11.33 -11.71
C PHE A 51 -8.86 11.44 -11.43
N VAL A 52 -9.63 11.92 -12.40
CA VAL A 52 -11.08 12.06 -12.29
C VAL A 52 -11.76 11.23 -13.36
N SER A 53 -12.81 10.50 -13.00
CA SER A 53 -13.71 9.80 -13.93
C SER A 53 -15.13 10.35 -13.78
N LEU A 54 -15.89 10.34 -14.88
CA LEU A 54 -17.28 10.78 -14.90
C LEU A 54 -18.21 9.60 -15.23
N ILE A 55 -19.14 9.34 -14.33
CA ILE A 55 -20.23 8.36 -14.50
C ILE A 55 -21.55 9.12 -14.51
N ALA A 56 -22.37 8.87 -15.52
CA ALA A 56 -23.77 9.30 -15.53
C ALA A 56 -24.67 8.13 -15.12
N PHE A 57 -25.69 8.39 -14.33
CA PHE A 57 -26.62 7.34 -13.90
C PHE A 57 -28.08 7.77 -13.89
N SER A 58 -28.93 6.80 -14.21
CA SER A 58 -30.39 6.84 -14.07
C SER A 58 -30.81 5.44 -13.63
N TYR A 59 -31.55 4.68 -14.45
CA TYR A 59 -31.86 3.28 -14.15
C TYR A 59 -30.63 2.38 -14.33
N LEU A 60 -29.85 2.67 -15.38
CA LEU A 60 -28.52 2.11 -15.64
C LEU A 60 -27.46 3.19 -15.36
N TYR A 61 -26.20 2.78 -15.37
CA TYR A 61 -25.06 3.70 -15.34
C TYR A 61 -24.28 3.60 -16.65
N GLU A 62 -23.60 4.68 -17.01
CA GLU A 62 -22.66 4.74 -18.14
C GLU A 62 -21.43 5.54 -17.70
N GLN A 63 -20.24 5.03 -18.03
CA GLN A 63 -19.00 5.76 -17.82
C GLN A 63 -18.73 6.66 -19.03
N LEU A 64 -18.97 7.96 -18.87
CA LEU A 64 -18.79 8.95 -19.94
C LEU A 64 -17.32 9.34 -20.15
N SER A 65 -16.50 9.21 -19.11
CA SER A 65 -15.06 9.48 -19.18
C SER A 65 -14.31 8.56 -18.23
N THR A 66 -13.32 7.83 -18.74
CA THR A 66 -12.36 7.04 -17.95
C THR A 66 -11.48 7.94 -17.08
N PHE A 67 -10.72 7.37 -16.15
CA PHE A 67 -9.89 8.19 -15.27
C PHE A 67 -8.84 8.98 -16.06
N THR A 68 -8.93 10.30 -15.95
CA THR A 68 -8.04 11.22 -16.66
C THR A 68 -7.62 12.38 -15.78
N ARG A 69 -6.45 12.96 -16.09
CA ARG A 69 -6.01 14.26 -15.55
C ARG A 69 -6.38 15.42 -16.48
N ASP A 70 -6.83 15.10 -17.69
CA ASP A 70 -7.29 16.09 -18.65
C ASP A 70 -8.77 16.40 -18.40
N TYR A 71 -9.00 17.43 -17.61
CA TYR A 71 -10.36 17.84 -17.24
C TYR A 71 -11.13 18.44 -18.42
N SER A 72 -10.48 18.80 -19.55
CA SER A 72 -11.18 19.29 -20.74
C SER A 72 -12.05 18.20 -21.41
N ILE A 73 -11.58 16.94 -21.35
CA ILE A 73 -12.32 15.78 -21.85
C ILE A 73 -13.61 15.60 -21.05
N ILE A 74 -13.52 15.74 -19.72
CA ILE A 74 -14.67 15.63 -18.81
C ILE A 74 -15.68 16.74 -19.10
N ARG A 75 -15.22 17.99 -19.30
CA ARG A 75 -16.10 19.11 -19.69
C ARG A 75 -16.84 18.84 -21.00
N THR A 76 -16.14 18.27 -21.97
CA THR A 76 -16.72 17.91 -23.27
C THR A 76 -17.72 16.76 -23.15
N ALA A 77 -17.54 15.85 -22.20
CA ALA A 77 -18.51 14.80 -21.92
C ALA A 77 -19.77 15.35 -21.23
N LEU A 78 -19.63 16.32 -20.31
CA LEU A 78 -20.75 16.94 -19.61
C LEU A 78 -21.73 17.67 -20.54
N THR A 79 -21.26 18.24 -21.65
CA THR A 79 -22.13 18.93 -22.62
C THR A 79 -23.00 17.98 -23.43
N LYS A 80 -22.67 16.68 -23.47
CA LYS A 80 -23.40 15.64 -24.21
C LYS A 80 -24.40 14.86 -23.35
N VAL A 81 -24.59 15.26 -22.10
CA VAL A 81 -25.41 14.52 -21.15
C VAL A 81 -26.90 14.70 -21.43
N GLU A 82 -27.57 13.60 -21.78
CA GLU A 82 -29.02 13.56 -22.03
C GLU A 82 -29.82 13.30 -20.75
N ALA A 83 -31.15 13.43 -20.83
CA ALA A 83 -32.05 13.14 -19.71
C ALA A 83 -32.67 11.75 -19.92
N PHE A 84 -32.63 10.93 -18.86
CA PHE A 84 -33.10 9.56 -18.86
C PHE A 84 -34.19 9.36 -17.80
N SER A 85 -34.73 8.15 -17.71
CA SER A 85 -35.94 7.83 -16.96
C SER A 85 -35.85 8.06 -15.44
N LYS A 86 -35.46 7.04 -14.68
CA LYS A 86 -35.64 6.97 -13.23
C LYS A 86 -34.30 6.82 -12.52
N THR A 87 -34.07 7.59 -11.47
CA THR A 87 -32.93 7.45 -10.56
C THR A 87 -32.84 6.05 -9.93
N CYS A 88 -31.67 5.40 -10.07
CA CYS A 88 -31.29 4.18 -9.37
C CYS A 88 -29.86 4.34 -8.82
N ILE A 89 -29.75 4.78 -7.56
CA ILE A 89 -28.46 4.99 -6.90
C ILE A 89 -27.69 3.68 -6.73
N GLU A 90 -28.39 2.56 -6.57
CA GLU A 90 -27.75 1.24 -6.50
C GLU A 90 -26.98 0.90 -7.79
N SER A 91 -27.54 1.21 -8.96
CA SER A 91 -26.85 1.06 -10.24
C SER A 91 -25.60 1.94 -10.32
N ALA A 92 -25.68 3.17 -9.82
CA ALA A 92 -24.52 4.07 -9.75
C ALA A 92 -23.40 3.50 -8.86
N LEU A 93 -23.75 3.01 -7.67
CA LEU A 93 -22.80 2.40 -6.74
C LEU A 93 -22.16 1.14 -7.33
N LYS A 94 -22.92 0.33 -8.07
CA LYS A 94 -22.36 -0.81 -8.81
C LYS A 94 -21.35 -0.34 -9.87
N GLY A 95 -21.69 0.67 -10.67
CA GLY A 95 -20.77 1.24 -11.65
C GLY A 95 -19.50 1.82 -11.04
N ILE A 96 -19.61 2.54 -9.92
CA ILE A 96 -18.47 3.05 -9.16
C ILE A 96 -17.55 1.91 -8.72
N LYS A 97 -18.11 0.83 -8.16
CA LYS A 97 -17.36 -0.34 -7.73
C LYS A 97 -16.61 -0.98 -8.89
N ASP A 98 -17.30 -1.21 -10.00
CA ASP A 98 -16.76 -1.93 -11.16
C ASP A 98 -15.64 -1.11 -11.82
N VAL A 99 -15.89 0.18 -12.10
CA VAL A 99 -14.91 1.11 -12.69
C VAL A 99 -13.66 1.27 -11.81
N THR A 100 -13.84 1.40 -10.48
CA THR A 100 -12.68 1.55 -9.59
C THR A 100 -11.89 0.26 -9.47
N SER A 101 -12.55 -0.89 -9.37
CA SER A 101 -11.88 -2.18 -9.20
C SER A 101 -11.11 -2.61 -10.45
N GLU A 102 -11.55 -2.18 -11.63
CA GLU A 102 -10.89 -2.46 -12.90
C GLU A 102 -9.58 -1.68 -13.07
N GLU A 103 -9.57 -0.38 -12.75
CA GLU A 103 -8.37 0.46 -12.92
C GLU A 103 -7.48 0.57 -11.67
N TRP A 104 -8.07 0.64 -10.48
CA TRP A 104 -7.38 0.96 -9.24
C TRP A 104 -7.53 -0.15 -8.21
N SER A 105 -6.49 -0.96 -8.03
CA SER A 105 -6.47 -2.00 -7.00
C SER A 105 -6.11 -1.41 -5.62
N ASN A 106 -7.05 -1.48 -4.68
CA ASN A 106 -6.88 -1.13 -3.26
C ASN A 106 -6.38 0.31 -2.96
N THR A 107 -6.63 1.25 -3.87
CA THR A 107 -6.27 2.67 -3.69
C THR A 107 -7.44 3.42 -3.07
N SER A 108 -7.16 4.32 -2.10
CA SER A 108 -8.18 5.21 -1.53
C SER A 108 -8.79 6.10 -2.63
N CYS A 109 -10.12 6.12 -2.72
CA CYS A 109 -10.91 6.83 -3.73
C CYS A 109 -11.91 7.79 -3.08
N GLN A 110 -12.26 8.87 -3.78
CA GLN A 110 -13.36 9.75 -3.39
C GLN A 110 -14.47 9.70 -4.43
N VAL A 111 -15.71 9.61 -3.98
CA VAL A 111 -16.89 9.62 -4.86
C VAL A 111 -17.71 10.86 -4.55
N ILE A 112 -18.08 11.62 -5.58
CA ILE A 112 -18.97 12.77 -5.49
C ILE A 112 -20.24 12.42 -6.26
N LEU A 113 -21.28 12.01 -5.53
CA LEU A 113 -22.60 11.70 -6.08
C LEU A 113 -23.46 12.96 -6.09
N ILE A 114 -23.90 13.37 -7.28
CA ILE A 114 -24.63 14.62 -7.52
C ILE A 114 -26.04 14.27 -7.95
N THR A 115 -27.04 14.70 -7.19
CA THR A 115 -28.47 14.40 -7.43
C THR A 115 -29.33 15.57 -6.95
N ASP A 116 -30.60 15.60 -7.30
CA ASP A 116 -31.55 16.60 -6.81
C ASP A 116 -32.28 16.20 -5.51
N GLY A 117 -31.81 15.12 -4.87
CA GLY A 117 -32.39 14.61 -3.63
C GLY A 117 -33.55 13.64 -3.85
N SER A 118 -33.87 13.28 -5.10
CA SER A 118 -34.88 12.26 -5.40
C SER A 118 -34.41 10.84 -5.01
N LEU A 119 -35.23 10.11 -4.25
CA LEU A 119 -34.95 8.72 -3.87
C LEU A 119 -35.29 7.70 -4.98
N GLY A 120 -35.91 8.14 -6.08
CA GLY A 120 -36.53 7.26 -7.08
C GLY A 120 -37.83 6.59 -6.59
N VAL A 121 -38.54 5.90 -7.50
CA VAL A 121 -39.88 5.32 -7.24
C VAL A 121 -39.93 3.82 -7.51
N GLY A 122 -40.41 2.99 -6.57
CA GLY A 122 -40.61 1.55 -6.78
C GLY A 122 -39.33 0.71 -6.67
N VAL A 123 -39.25 -0.39 -7.45
CA VAL A 123 -38.10 -1.32 -7.46
C VAL A 123 -36.85 -0.61 -8.00
N GLY A 124 -35.81 -0.47 -7.19
CA GLY A 124 -34.61 0.33 -7.47
C GLY A 124 -34.64 1.76 -6.91
N SER A 125 -35.66 2.13 -6.13
CA SER A 125 -35.58 3.33 -5.28
C SER A 125 -34.59 3.10 -4.13
N LEU A 126 -33.93 4.15 -3.67
CA LEU A 126 -32.96 4.05 -2.58
C LEU A 126 -33.60 3.48 -1.30
N LYS A 127 -34.86 3.87 -1.02
CA LYS A 127 -35.61 3.33 0.11
C LYS A 127 -35.75 1.81 0.01
N HIS A 128 -36.21 1.31 -1.13
CA HIS A 128 -36.40 -0.12 -1.35
C HIS A 128 -35.07 -0.89 -1.31
N SER A 129 -34.00 -0.35 -1.90
CA SER A 129 -32.67 -0.97 -1.89
C SER A 129 -32.12 -1.09 -0.46
N LEU A 130 -32.30 -0.06 0.37
CA LEU A 130 -31.85 -0.09 1.77
C LEU A 130 -32.69 -1.00 2.68
N GLU A 131 -33.97 -1.18 2.39
CA GLU A 131 -34.86 -2.10 3.12
C GLU A 131 -34.58 -3.57 2.76
N THR A 132 -34.28 -3.85 1.49
CA THR A 132 -34.01 -5.20 0.99
C THR A 132 -32.57 -5.66 1.19
N MET A 133 -31.66 -4.77 1.60
CA MET A 133 -30.22 -5.02 1.74
C MET A 133 -29.88 -6.32 2.52
N ASN A 134 -30.52 -6.55 3.66
CA ASN A 134 -30.22 -7.70 4.52
C ASN A 134 -30.86 -9.02 4.05
N ALA A 135 -31.85 -8.95 3.17
CA ALA A 135 -32.60 -10.10 2.69
C ALA A 135 -31.89 -10.82 1.53
N ARG A 136 -30.92 -10.17 0.88
CA ARG A 136 -30.24 -10.68 -0.32
C ARG A 136 -29.07 -11.56 0.08
N LYS A 137 -29.12 -12.84 -0.31
CA LYS A 137 -28.13 -13.88 0.04
C LYS A 137 -27.15 -14.20 -1.10
N SER A 138 -27.46 -13.81 -2.34
CA SER A 138 -26.60 -14.08 -3.50
C SER A 138 -25.46 -13.04 -3.58
N VAL A 139 -24.30 -13.46 -4.08
CA VAL A 139 -23.12 -12.58 -4.22
C VAL A 139 -23.34 -11.51 -5.29
N GLU A 140 -24.11 -11.82 -6.33
CA GLU A 140 -24.39 -10.92 -7.46
C GLU A 140 -25.46 -9.86 -7.16
N GLU A 141 -26.38 -10.13 -6.23
CA GLU A 141 -27.41 -9.16 -5.80
C GLU A 141 -27.04 -8.45 -4.49
N LYS A 142 -25.85 -8.74 -3.94
CA LYS A 142 -25.38 -8.10 -2.72
C LYS A 142 -25.28 -6.60 -2.96
N PHE A 143 -25.80 -5.83 -2.01
CA PHE A 143 -25.75 -4.38 -2.06
C PHE A 143 -24.28 -3.91 -2.23
N PRO A 144 -23.99 -2.93 -3.11
CA PRO A 144 -22.61 -2.58 -3.47
C PRO A 144 -21.74 -2.02 -2.33
N LEU A 145 -22.38 -1.57 -1.23
CA LEU A 145 -21.70 -1.05 -0.05
C LEU A 145 -21.59 -2.11 1.07
N PRO A 146 -20.51 -2.09 1.88
CA PRO A 146 -19.34 -1.21 1.75
C PRO A 146 -18.47 -1.57 0.53
N PHE A 147 -17.79 -0.57 -0.04
CA PHE A 147 -16.90 -0.79 -1.17
C PHE A 147 -15.71 -1.68 -0.77
N PRO A 148 -15.16 -2.49 -1.69
CA PRO A 148 -14.03 -3.37 -1.41
C PRO A 148 -12.69 -2.63 -1.28
N PHE A 149 -12.67 -1.33 -1.54
CA PHE A 149 -11.54 -0.41 -1.44
C PHE A 149 -11.89 0.77 -0.53
N PRO A 150 -10.92 1.46 0.09
CA PRO A 150 -11.21 2.64 0.91
C PRO A 150 -11.85 3.74 0.06
N CYS A 151 -13.05 4.17 0.41
CA CYS A 151 -13.81 5.13 -0.38
C CYS A 151 -14.59 6.12 0.48
N LYS A 152 -14.35 7.42 0.30
CA LYS A 152 -15.19 8.47 0.89
C LYS A 152 -16.33 8.81 -0.05
N LEU A 153 -17.57 8.74 0.43
CA LEU A 153 -18.75 9.03 -0.37
C LEU A 153 -19.36 10.38 -0.01
N HIS A 154 -19.17 11.37 -0.87
CA HIS A 154 -19.75 12.69 -0.77
C HIS A 154 -21.02 12.77 -1.62
N ILE A 155 -22.09 13.34 -1.05
CA ILE A 155 -23.38 13.48 -1.74
C ILE A 155 -23.70 14.96 -1.84
N VAL A 156 -23.81 15.49 -3.06
CA VAL A 156 -24.16 16.88 -3.33
C VAL A 156 -25.60 16.95 -3.82
N CYS A 157 -26.47 17.60 -3.04
CA CYS A 157 -27.88 17.74 -3.37
C CYS A 157 -28.15 19.08 -4.05
N ILE A 158 -28.51 19.06 -5.34
CA ILE A 158 -28.89 20.23 -6.15
C ILE A 158 -30.39 20.51 -5.97
N ALA A 159 -30.79 20.83 -4.75
CA ALA A 159 -32.15 21.19 -4.42
C ALA A 159 -32.21 22.10 -3.20
N ASN A 160 -33.35 22.76 -3.00
CA ASN A 160 -33.54 23.64 -1.85
C ASN A 160 -33.60 22.79 -0.57
N PRO A 161 -32.80 23.09 0.48
CA PRO A 161 -32.84 22.35 1.75
C PRO A 161 -34.21 22.35 2.45
N ASN A 162 -35.05 23.33 2.13
CA ASN A 162 -36.40 23.45 2.69
C ASN A 162 -37.45 22.61 1.94
N ASP A 163 -37.10 22.03 0.81
CA ASP A 163 -37.99 21.17 0.02
C ASP A 163 -38.35 19.90 0.84
N PRO A 164 -39.65 19.59 1.04
CA PRO A 164 -40.07 18.41 1.79
C PRO A 164 -39.51 17.10 1.21
N ASP A 165 -39.36 17.01 -0.11
CA ASP A 165 -38.82 15.83 -0.78
C ASP A 165 -37.37 15.58 -0.33
N VAL A 166 -36.54 16.64 -0.33
CA VAL A 166 -35.14 16.57 0.09
C VAL A 166 -35.05 16.21 1.56
N ARG A 167 -35.84 16.86 2.43
CA ARG A 167 -35.85 16.56 3.88
C ARG A 167 -36.20 15.12 4.17
N SER A 168 -37.12 14.53 3.41
CA SER A 168 -37.47 13.11 3.53
C SER A 168 -36.34 12.19 3.05
N ALA A 169 -35.50 12.65 2.12
CA ALA A 169 -34.41 11.90 1.52
C ALA A 169 -33.11 11.92 2.34
N LEU A 170 -32.82 13.00 3.07
CA LEU A 170 -31.59 13.16 3.86
C LEU A 170 -31.27 11.98 4.79
N PRO A 171 -32.24 11.39 5.55
CA PRO A 171 -31.95 10.25 6.41
C PRO A 171 -31.49 9.01 5.62
N TYR A 172 -31.97 8.82 4.39
CA TYR A 172 -31.56 7.70 3.54
C TYR A 172 -30.15 7.91 2.99
N TYR A 173 -29.80 9.13 2.58
CA TYR A 173 -28.43 9.47 2.18
C TYR A 173 -27.45 9.31 3.34
N GLN A 174 -27.82 9.74 4.55
CA GLN A 174 -27.00 9.55 5.73
C GLN A 174 -26.84 8.06 6.06
N LYS A 175 -27.92 7.29 5.97
CA LYS A 175 -27.86 5.83 6.15
C LYS A 175 -26.95 5.18 5.12
N LEU A 176 -26.96 5.66 3.87
CA LEU A 176 -26.10 5.15 2.81
C LEU A 176 -24.61 5.38 3.12
N ILE A 177 -24.23 6.58 3.58
CA ILE A 177 -22.86 6.87 4.05
C ILE A 177 -22.48 5.98 5.25
N ASN A 178 -23.40 5.81 6.21
CA ASN A 178 -23.18 4.97 7.40
C ASN A 178 -22.99 3.48 7.04
N VAL A 179 -23.72 2.97 6.03
CA VAL A 179 -23.55 1.59 5.53
C VAL A 179 -22.20 1.43 4.82
N GLY A 180 -21.73 2.47 4.14
CA GLY A 180 -20.38 2.50 3.56
C GLY A 180 -19.28 2.44 4.61
N ASN A 181 -19.48 3.09 5.76
CA ASN A 181 -18.57 3.13 6.93
C ASN A 181 -17.09 3.45 6.58
N GLN A 182 -16.87 4.24 5.54
CA GLN A 182 -15.54 4.62 5.04
C GLN A 182 -15.37 6.15 4.94
N GLY A 183 -16.29 6.90 5.56
CA GLY A 183 -16.33 8.37 5.54
C GLY A 183 -17.16 8.93 4.39
N GLY A 184 -17.31 10.26 4.37
CA GLY A 184 -18.22 10.94 3.47
C GLY A 184 -19.05 12.01 4.16
N GLU A 185 -19.71 12.86 3.38
CA GLU A 185 -20.53 13.95 3.90
C GLU A 185 -21.60 14.35 2.89
N ILE A 186 -22.72 14.87 3.40
CA ILE A 186 -23.80 15.43 2.58
C ILE A 186 -23.59 16.94 2.47
N PHE A 187 -23.55 17.43 1.25
CA PHE A 187 -23.45 18.84 0.91
C PHE A 187 -24.80 19.34 0.39
N LEU A 188 -25.34 20.34 1.08
CA LEU A 188 -26.57 21.04 0.72
C LEU A 188 -26.24 22.44 0.22
N LEU A 189 -27.15 23.01 -0.57
CA LEU A 189 -27.04 24.39 -1.03
C LEU A 189 -27.34 25.37 0.10
N ASP A 190 -26.54 26.44 0.20
CA ASP A 190 -26.77 27.51 1.16
C ASP A 190 -27.80 28.50 0.58
N GLY A 191 -29.08 28.19 0.72
CA GLY A 191 -30.20 29.05 0.30
C GLY A 191 -30.94 28.57 -0.96
N ALA A 192 -31.41 29.52 -1.77
CA ALA A 192 -32.17 29.23 -2.99
C ALA A 192 -31.25 28.69 -4.10
N ILE A 193 -31.80 27.82 -4.96
CA ILE A 193 -31.05 27.20 -6.06
C ILE A 193 -30.60 28.29 -7.03
N SER A 194 -29.29 28.52 -7.10
CA SER A 194 -28.64 29.50 -7.99
C SER A 194 -27.24 29.04 -8.38
N PHE A 195 -26.69 29.55 -9.48
CA PHE A 195 -25.30 29.27 -9.88
C PHE A 195 -24.31 29.57 -8.76
N LYS A 196 -24.46 30.72 -8.11
CA LYS A 196 -23.62 31.13 -6.97
C LYS A 196 -23.69 30.16 -5.79
N SER A 197 -24.89 29.75 -5.37
CA SER A 197 -25.05 28.81 -4.25
C SER A 197 -24.38 27.44 -4.51
N VAL A 198 -24.38 27.01 -5.78
CA VAL A 198 -23.78 25.74 -6.19
C VAL A 198 -22.28 25.87 -6.28
N GLU A 199 -21.77 26.98 -6.83
CA GLU A 199 -20.35 27.32 -6.85
C GLU A 199 -19.76 27.30 -5.43
N GLU A 200 -20.41 27.98 -4.48
CA GLU A 200 -20.02 28.01 -3.06
C GLU A 200 -20.00 26.59 -2.44
N THR A 201 -20.99 25.76 -2.79
CA THR A 201 -21.08 24.38 -2.27
C THR A 201 -19.95 23.49 -2.79
N PHE A 202 -19.63 23.56 -4.09
CA PHE A 202 -18.54 22.79 -4.68
C PHE A 202 -17.16 23.31 -4.23
N ASN A 203 -16.99 24.62 -4.07
CA ASN A 203 -15.77 25.21 -3.50
C ASN A 203 -15.57 24.73 -2.05
N ARG A 204 -16.62 24.74 -1.22
CA ARG A 204 -16.56 24.20 0.15
C ARG A 204 -16.16 22.72 0.19
N LEU A 205 -16.68 21.91 -0.73
CA LEU A 205 -16.27 20.50 -0.88
C LEU A 205 -14.79 20.40 -1.26
N ALA A 206 -14.36 21.20 -2.24
CA ALA A 206 -13.00 21.20 -2.77
C ALA A 206 -11.97 21.65 -1.71
N GLU A 207 -12.24 22.73 -0.99
CA GLU A 207 -11.40 23.24 0.09
C GLU A 207 -11.26 22.25 1.25
N LYS A 208 -12.32 21.50 1.56
CA LYS A 208 -12.32 20.53 2.66
C LYS A 208 -11.54 19.26 2.31
N TYR A 209 -11.76 18.71 1.13
CA TYR A 209 -11.27 17.35 0.78
C TYR A 209 -10.13 17.32 -0.25
N TYR A 210 -9.91 18.41 -0.99
CA TYR A 210 -8.92 18.51 -2.08
C TYR A 210 -7.89 19.63 -1.83
N ASN A 211 -7.74 20.07 -0.58
CA ASN A 211 -6.68 20.99 -0.20
C ASN A 211 -5.32 20.25 -0.15
N PRO A 212 -4.30 20.70 -0.93
CA PRO A 212 -2.99 20.06 -0.94
C PRO A 212 -2.31 20.09 0.42
N TYR A 213 -1.66 18.99 0.77
CA TYR A 213 -0.83 18.95 1.96
C TYR A 213 0.44 19.77 1.74
N CYS A 214 0.73 20.70 2.64
CA CYS A 214 1.92 21.55 2.58
C CYS A 214 2.77 21.29 3.81
N GLY A 215 4.06 21.03 3.60
CA GLY A 215 5.02 20.81 4.66
C GLY A 215 6.40 21.37 4.30
N THR A 216 7.36 21.16 5.18
CA THR A 216 8.76 21.54 5.00
C THR A 216 9.62 20.28 5.09
N LEU A 217 10.41 20.05 4.03
CA LEU A 217 11.43 19.01 4.01
C LEU A 217 12.72 19.60 4.61
N LEU A 218 13.26 18.93 5.62
CA LEU A 218 14.46 19.33 6.35
C LEU A 218 15.57 18.28 6.18
N CYS A 219 16.79 18.74 5.98
CA CYS A 219 17.99 17.91 5.98
C CYS A 219 19.12 18.72 6.62
N GLY A 220 19.25 18.63 7.96
CA GLY A 220 20.11 19.55 8.71
C GLY A 220 19.68 21.01 8.50
N ASN A 221 20.56 21.81 7.90
CA ASN A 221 20.27 23.23 7.61
C ASN A 221 19.52 23.46 6.29
N PHE A 222 19.44 22.45 5.42
CA PHE A 222 18.65 22.55 4.20
C PHE A 222 17.16 22.47 4.55
N ASN A 223 16.41 23.46 4.11
CA ASN A 223 14.96 23.48 4.22
C ASN A 223 14.32 23.79 2.87
N CYS A 224 13.17 23.19 2.59
CA CYS A 224 12.42 23.44 1.38
C CYS A 224 10.93 23.23 1.64
N ALA A 225 10.10 24.18 1.21
CA ALA A 225 8.66 24.01 1.23
C ALA A 225 8.25 22.99 0.16
N VAL A 226 7.51 21.98 0.59
CA VAL A 226 7.09 20.87 -0.27
C VAL A 226 5.60 20.59 -0.14
N GLN A 227 5.03 20.05 -1.21
CA GLN A 227 3.68 19.52 -1.24
C GLN A 227 3.74 18.00 -1.33
N LEU A 228 2.91 17.32 -0.53
CA LEU A 228 2.71 15.88 -0.64
C LEU A 228 1.44 15.56 -1.43
N PHE A 229 1.56 14.66 -2.41
CA PHE A 229 0.43 14.20 -3.22
C PHE A 229 0.37 12.67 -3.35
N PRO A 230 -0.76 12.00 -3.07
CA PRO A 230 -2.00 12.55 -2.51
C PRO A 230 -1.79 13.03 -1.07
N LYS A 231 -2.80 13.70 -0.50
CA LYS A 231 -2.74 14.14 0.90
C LYS A 231 -2.59 12.91 1.83
N PRO A 232 -1.62 12.89 2.76
CA PRO A 232 -1.52 11.82 3.75
C PRO A 232 -2.77 11.76 4.62
N GLU A 233 -3.36 10.58 4.75
CA GLU A 233 -4.44 10.32 5.68
C GLU A 233 -3.87 9.88 7.04
N PRO A 234 -4.51 10.24 8.17
CA PRO A 234 -4.10 9.73 9.47
C PRO A 234 -4.15 8.21 9.51
N PHE A 235 -3.06 7.58 9.97
CA PHE A 235 -2.97 6.14 10.10
C PHE A 235 -3.41 5.71 11.49
N ILE A 236 -4.36 4.78 11.57
CA ILE A 236 -4.85 4.25 12.85
C ILE A 236 -4.27 2.86 13.05
N LYS A 237 -3.37 2.73 14.04
CA LYS A 237 -2.84 1.43 14.46
C LYS A 237 -3.66 0.93 15.64
N GLN A 238 -4.20 -0.29 15.52
CA GLN A 238 -4.84 -0.98 16.63
C GLN A 238 -3.78 -1.83 17.34
N SER A 239 -3.42 -1.47 18.57
CA SER A 239 -2.46 -2.22 19.38
C SER A 239 -3.11 -2.58 20.72
N ASN A 240 -3.29 -3.88 20.97
CA ASN A 240 -3.66 -4.50 22.26
C ASN A 240 -4.53 -3.62 23.20
N ASP A 241 -5.69 -3.14 22.69
CA ASP A 241 -6.74 -2.35 23.35
C ASP A 241 -6.72 -0.81 23.19
N GLU A 242 -5.68 -0.21 22.61
CA GLU A 242 -5.64 1.22 22.29
C GLU A 242 -5.57 1.49 20.78
N LYS A 243 -6.35 2.48 20.32
CA LYS A 243 -6.28 3.00 18.95
C LYS A 243 -5.39 4.24 18.96
N VAL A 244 -4.17 4.10 18.48
CA VAL A 244 -3.25 5.23 18.32
C VAL A 244 -3.36 5.76 16.90
N THR A 245 -3.66 7.05 16.78
CA THR A 245 -3.75 7.74 15.49
C THR A 245 -2.45 8.48 15.23
N TYR A 246 -1.78 8.15 14.14
CA TYR A 246 -0.56 8.78 13.67
C TYR A 246 -0.89 9.74 12.53
N GLY A 247 -0.44 10.99 12.65
CA GLY A 247 -0.53 12.01 11.60
C GLY A 247 0.86 12.37 11.09
N VAL A 248 0.95 12.68 9.79
CA VAL A 248 2.19 13.21 9.20
C VAL A 248 2.40 14.63 9.71
N SER A 249 3.61 14.92 10.21
CA SER A 249 4.00 16.25 10.69
C SER A 249 4.26 17.21 9.53
N ASP A 250 3.99 18.50 9.74
CA ASP A 250 4.31 19.57 8.79
C ASP A 250 5.82 19.62 8.49
N LYS A 251 6.67 19.09 9.37
CA LYS A 251 8.13 19.01 9.19
C LYS A 251 8.55 17.56 8.97
N ILE A 252 9.10 17.29 7.79
CA ILE A 252 9.63 15.98 7.40
C ILE A 252 11.15 16.09 7.48
N GLU A 253 11.77 15.35 8.39
CA GLU A 253 13.22 15.47 8.66
C GLU A 253 13.97 14.27 8.12
N ILE A 254 14.93 14.52 7.23
CA ILE A 254 15.87 13.51 6.75
C ILE A 254 16.91 13.27 7.84
N ILE A 255 16.96 12.02 8.33
CA ILE A 255 17.87 11.59 9.39
C ILE A 255 19.12 10.89 8.86
N GLY A 256 19.08 10.38 7.62
CA GLY A 256 20.22 9.69 7.04
C GLY A 256 19.97 9.18 5.63
N PHE A 257 20.99 8.55 5.04
CA PHE A 257 20.95 7.98 3.70
C PHE A 257 21.41 6.53 3.74
N LEU A 258 20.73 5.67 2.98
CA LEU A 258 21.04 4.25 2.84
C LEU A 258 21.06 3.87 1.36
N GLU A 259 21.86 2.89 1.00
CA GLU A 259 21.84 2.36 -0.35
C GLU A 259 20.52 1.62 -0.64
N ILE A 260 20.02 1.73 -1.88
CA ILE A 260 18.77 1.07 -2.29
C ILE A 260 18.84 -0.45 -2.07
N LYS A 261 20.02 -1.06 -2.25
CA LYS A 261 20.22 -2.50 -2.04
C LYS A 261 20.04 -2.95 -0.59
N ASP A 262 20.33 -2.07 0.37
CA ASP A 262 20.29 -2.38 1.80
C ASP A 262 18.88 -2.19 2.37
N VAL A 263 18.16 -1.19 1.88
CA VAL A 263 16.75 -0.99 2.21
C VAL A 263 15.86 -2.03 1.53
N GLY A 264 16.20 -2.43 0.30
CA GLY A 264 15.44 -3.42 -0.46
C GLY A 264 14.05 -2.91 -0.82
N SER A 265 13.02 -3.72 -0.55
CA SER A 265 11.62 -3.40 -0.84
C SER A 265 10.77 -3.52 0.43
N PRO A 266 10.88 -2.55 1.36
CA PRO A 266 10.12 -2.59 2.60
C PRO A 266 8.61 -2.47 2.35
N PRO A 267 7.77 -3.06 3.22
CA PRO A 267 6.33 -2.81 3.19
C PRO A 267 6.06 -1.32 3.48
N THR A 268 5.14 -0.74 2.72
CA THR A 268 4.83 0.70 2.82
C THR A 268 3.33 0.88 2.95
N VAL A 269 2.90 1.72 3.90
CA VAL A 269 1.50 2.05 4.15
C VAL A 269 0.94 2.90 3.02
N ALA A 270 1.68 3.95 2.64
CA ALA A 270 1.27 4.90 1.64
C ALA A 270 2.48 5.49 0.91
N ARG A 271 2.24 5.99 -0.29
CA ARG A 271 3.24 6.64 -1.14
C ARG A 271 2.74 7.99 -1.59
N HIS A 272 3.61 8.99 -1.47
CA HIS A 272 3.31 10.38 -1.75
C HIS A 272 4.41 10.96 -2.63
N LEU A 273 4.05 11.61 -3.72
CA LEU A 273 4.96 12.45 -4.49
C LEU A 273 5.31 13.68 -3.65
N ILE A 274 6.60 14.04 -3.65
CA ILE A 274 7.10 15.27 -3.06
C ILE A 274 7.31 16.26 -4.20
N LEU A 275 6.58 17.36 -4.18
CA LEU A 275 6.66 18.43 -5.17
C LEU A 275 7.21 19.70 -4.52
N PRO A 276 8.19 20.40 -5.12
CA PRO A 276 8.64 21.69 -4.61
C PRO A 276 7.52 22.72 -4.70
N ARG A 277 7.45 23.61 -3.71
CA ARG A 277 6.57 24.76 -3.72
C ARG A 277 7.40 26.05 -3.57
N SER A 278 7.12 27.03 -4.42
CA SER A 278 7.68 28.38 -4.24
C SER A 278 7.03 29.05 -3.05
N THR A 279 7.86 29.52 -2.12
CA THR A 279 7.44 30.28 -0.95
C THR A 279 7.43 31.75 -1.31
N LYS A 280 6.43 32.19 -2.08
CA LYS A 280 6.07 33.62 -2.07
C LYS A 280 5.35 33.88 -0.76
N GLU A 281 6.03 34.52 0.19
CA GLU A 281 5.40 35.07 1.39
C GLU A 281 4.25 35.98 0.92
N LYS A 282 3.01 35.65 1.30
CA LYS A 282 1.92 36.61 1.25
C LYS A 282 2.22 37.66 2.32
N SER A 283 3.00 38.68 1.99
CA SER A 283 3.11 39.87 2.82
C SER A 283 1.76 40.59 2.77
N ASP A 284 1.05 40.54 3.89
CA ASP A 284 -0.04 41.45 4.19
C ASP A 284 0.48 42.89 4.13
N THR A 285 0.31 43.54 2.98
CA THR A 285 0.24 44.99 2.90
C THR A 285 -0.98 45.34 2.07
N LYS A 286 -2.00 45.82 2.78
CA LYS A 286 -3.07 46.61 2.19
C LYS A 286 -2.44 47.76 1.42
N ASP A 287 -2.56 47.74 0.11
CA ASP A 287 -2.82 48.97 -0.63
C ASP A 287 -3.74 48.67 -1.82
N LYS A 288 -4.92 49.27 -1.73
CA LYS A 288 -5.82 49.43 -2.85
C LYS A 288 -5.23 50.52 -3.73
N ASP A 289 -4.94 50.22 -4.98
CA ASP A 289 -5.48 51.04 -6.07
C ASP A 289 -5.48 50.30 -7.41
N ALA A 290 -6.59 50.47 -8.11
CA ALA A 290 -6.97 49.72 -9.30
C ALA A 290 -6.32 50.25 -10.58
N LYS A 291 -5.90 49.33 -11.46
CA LYS A 291 -6.16 49.26 -12.93
C LYS A 291 -5.00 48.57 -13.66
N ASN A 292 -5.22 47.32 -14.08
CA ASN A 292 -5.51 46.95 -15.48
C ASN A 292 -5.40 45.43 -15.61
N GLY A 293 -6.45 44.81 -16.13
CA GLY A 293 -6.43 43.40 -16.47
C GLY A 293 -5.41 43.12 -17.58
N LYS A 294 -4.49 42.21 -17.27
CA LYS A 294 -3.85 41.28 -18.22
C LYS A 294 -3.39 40.07 -17.42
N SER A 295 -3.76 38.91 -17.92
CA SER A 295 -3.41 37.56 -17.49
C SER A 295 -1.93 37.43 -17.11
N GLU A 296 -1.66 37.21 -15.82
CA GLU A 296 -0.33 36.92 -15.24
C GLU A 296 -0.05 35.39 -15.18
N GLU A 297 -0.49 34.61 -16.17
CA GLU A 297 -0.31 33.15 -16.15
C GLU A 297 0.93 32.65 -16.93
N GLU A 298 1.71 33.53 -17.57
CA GLU A 298 2.93 33.13 -18.29
C GLU A 298 4.25 33.48 -17.57
N ASP A 299 4.25 34.41 -16.61
CA ASP A 299 5.49 34.86 -15.94
C ASP A 299 5.85 34.08 -14.66
N ASP A 300 4.89 33.43 -14.00
CA ASP A 300 5.13 32.77 -12.70
C ASP A 300 5.97 31.48 -12.78
N SER A 301 6.17 30.94 -13.98
CA SER A 301 6.98 29.72 -14.19
C SER A 301 8.44 29.99 -14.60
N GLN A 302 8.77 31.21 -15.05
CA GLN A 302 10.11 31.50 -15.57
C GLN A 302 11.13 31.91 -14.49
N ASP A 303 10.68 32.47 -13.36
CA ASP A 303 11.58 32.94 -12.30
C ASP A 303 11.80 31.90 -11.18
N ASP A 304 10.80 31.08 -10.88
CA ASP A 304 10.92 29.95 -9.94
C ASP A 304 11.85 28.82 -10.46
N GLY A 305 12.05 28.72 -11.78
CA GLY A 305 12.97 27.75 -12.39
C GLY A 305 14.46 28.11 -12.23
N LYS A 306 14.78 29.34 -11.80
CA LYS A 306 16.16 29.83 -11.65
C LYS A 306 16.66 29.74 -10.21
N THR A 307 15.77 29.66 -9.23
CA THR A 307 16.16 29.51 -7.83
C THR A 307 16.55 28.05 -7.55
N PRO A 308 17.71 27.81 -6.91
CA PRO A 308 18.18 26.46 -6.64
C PRO A 308 17.25 25.79 -5.62
N SER A 309 16.59 24.70 -6.03
CA SER A 309 15.69 23.94 -5.17
C SER A 309 16.37 22.69 -4.59
N PHE A 310 16.28 22.54 -3.27
CA PHE A 310 16.80 21.37 -2.57
C PHE A 310 16.16 20.07 -3.05
N THR A 311 14.88 20.06 -3.44
CA THR A 311 14.23 18.83 -3.94
C THR A 311 14.83 18.36 -5.25
N VAL A 312 15.28 19.27 -6.11
CA VAL A 312 15.93 18.94 -7.40
C VAL A 312 17.32 18.36 -7.14
N LEU A 313 18.08 18.98 -6.23
CA LEU A 313 19.38 18.46 -5.79
C LEU A 313 19.24 17.06 -5.19
N LEU A 314 18.35 16.91 -4.21
CA LEU A 314 18.11 15.63 -3.51
C LEU A 314 17.67 14.54 -4.49
N HIS A 315 16.74 14.84 -5.39
CA HIS A 315 16.28 13.90 -6.42
C HIS A 315 17.44 13.42 -7.31
N GLY A 316 18.25 14.36 -7.82
CA GLY A 316 19.40 14.05 -8.66
C GLY A 316 20.43 13.20 -7.94
N SER A 317 20.79 13.58 -6.72
CA SER A 317 21.76 12.86 -5.89
C SER A 317 21.30 11.45 -5.56
N LEU A 318 20.06 11.26 -5.09
CA LEU A 318 19.52 9.93 -4.76
C LEU A 318 19.50 9.00 -5.97
N ARG A 319 19.20 9.52 -7.16
CA ARG A 319 19.17 8.75 -8.40
C ARG A 319 20.56 8.33 -8.86
N VAL A 320 21.53 9.25 -8.84
CA VAL A 320 22.90 8.99 -9.31
C VAL A 320 23.62 8.02 -8.37
N GLU A 321 23.49 8.25 -7.06
CA GLU A 321 24.14 7.45 -6.02
C GLU A 321 23.42 6.13 -5.72
N SER A 322 22.24 5.90 -6.32
CA SER A 322 21.39 4.73 -6.02
C SER A 322 21.11 4.57 -4.52
N MET A 323 20.73 5.68 -3.89
CA MET A 323 20.43 5.77 -2.45
C MET A 323 18.99 6.18 -2.20
N VAL A 324 18.55 5.98 -0.96
CA VAL A 324 17.31 6.51 -0.40
C VAL A 324 17.64 7.35 0.83
N ALA A 325 16.85 8.38 1.10
CA ALA A 325 16.94 9.15 2.32
C ALA A 325 15.91 8.66 3.33
N ILE A 326 16.34 8.26 4.52
CA ILE A 326 15.41 7.92 5.61
C ILE A 326 14.91 9.21 6.23
N ALA A 327 13.59 9.32 6.35
CA ALA A 327 12.92 10.50 6.85
C ALA A 327 12.04 10.16 8.07
N ARG A 328 12.15 10.97 9.11
CA ARG A 328 11.23 10.99 10.24
C ARG A 328 10.04 11.87 9.88
N VAL A 329 8.85 11.29 9.95
CA VAL A 329 7.60 11.91 9.52
C VAL A 329 6.74 12.31 10.71
N CYS A 330 6.85 11.57 11.83
CA CYS A 330 6.28 11.90 13.12
C CYS A 330 7.10 11.21 14.23
N ASN A 331 6.73 11.39 15.49
CA ASN A 331 7.31 10.62 16.59
C ASN A 331 7.04 9.12 16.38
N ASP A 332 8.08 8.30 16.45
CA ASP A 332 8.06 6.86 16.17
C ASP A 332 7.46 6.48 14.80
N TRP A 333 7.53 7.39 13.82
CA TRP A 333 7.07 7.11 12.46
C TRP A 333 8.05 7.59 11.40
N TYR A 334 8.53 6.61 10.63
CA TYR A 334 9.58 6.77 9.63
C TYR A 334 9.08 6.43 8.22
N GLY A 335 9.80 6.93 7.24
CA GLY A 335 9.61 6.62 5.83
C GLY A 335 10.93 6.72 5.08
N MET A 336 10.87 6.44 3.78
CA MET A 336 11.98 6.64 2.87
C MET A 336 11.60 7.57 1.73
N ILE A 337 12.53 8.44 1.37
CA ILE A 337 12.46 9.31 0.23
C ILE A 337 13.39 8.75 -0.84
N TYR A 338 12.87 8.54 -2.05
CA TYR A 338 13.64 8.00 -3.16
C TYR A 338 13.23 8.64 -4.48
N SER A 339 14.12 8.55 -5.45
CA SER A 339 13.82 8.93 -6.82
C SER A 339 12.94 7.87 -7.47
N TRP A 340 11.74 8.24 -7.88
CA TRP A 340 10.83 7.38 -8.63
C TRP A 340 10.69 7.87 -10.08
N ALA A 341 10.66 6.96 -11.04
CA ALA A 341 10.50 7.27 -12.45
C ALA A 341 9.19 6.66 -12.97
N ASP A 342 8.22 7.51 -13.31
CA ASP A 342 6.96 7.13 -13.95
C ASP A 342 7.21 6.65 -15.39
N SER A 343 8.20 7.27 -16.04
CA SER A 343 8.65 6.93 -17.39
C SER A 343 10.15 7.15 -17.52
N LYS A 344 10.74 6.71 -18.63
CA LYS A 344 12.16 6.97 -18.95
C LYS A 344 12.52 8.47 -18.93
N LYS A 345 11.55 9.36 -19.10
CA LYS A 345 11.75 10.82 -19.21
C LYS A 345 11.34 11.62 -17.97
N LYS A 346 10.38 11.14 -17.16
CA LYS A 346 9.87 11.87 -15.99
C LYS A 346 10.17 11.11 -14.71
N SER A 347 10.99 11.71 -13.86
CA SER A 347 11.30 11.20 -12.54
C SER A 347 11.07 12.28 -11.49
N ASN A 348 10.45 11.91 -10.39
CA ASN A 348 10.11 12.78 -9.28
C ASN A 348 10.55 12.14 -7.97
N LEU A 349 10.61 12.96 -6.92
CA LEU A 349 10.86 12.51 -5.57
C LEU A 349 9.59 11.89 -4.99
N MET A 350 9.71 10.74 -4.33
CA MET A 350 8.60 10.03 -3.70
C MET A 350 8.95 9.70 -2.26
N LEU A 351 8.03 9.98 -1.34
CA LEU A 351 8.03 9.55 0.05
C LEU A 351 7.17 8.30 0.18
N ALA A 352 7.75 7.20 0.65
CA ALA A 352 7.00 6.04 1.10
C ALA A 352 7.04 5.94 2.62
N LEU A 353 5.86 5.85 3.22
CA LEU A 353 5.70 5.73 4.68
C LEU A 353 5.78 4.26 5.07
N PHE A 354 6.59 3.95 6.08
CA PHE A 354 6.61 2.62 6.69
C PHE A 354 5.43 2.46 7.65
N ASP A 355 5.23 1.25 8.16
CA ASP A 355 4.36 1.07 9.33
C ASP A 355 4.90 1.91 10.50
N PRO A 356 4.05 2.51 11.35
CA PRO A 356 4.53 3.19 12.54
C PRO A 356 5.19 2.22 13.52
N GLY A 357 6.32 2.65 14.10
CA GLY A 357 7.15 1.86 15.00
C GLY A 357 8.64 1.95 14.66
N GLN A 358 9.45 1.50 15.61
CA GLN A 358 10.91 1.51 15.50
C GLN A 358 11.45 0.34 14.66
N ASP A 359 10.75 -0.79 14.61
CA ASP A 359 11.18 -2.03 13.95
C ASP A 359 10.33 -2.37 12.71
N SER A 360 9.88 -1.33 11.99
CA SER A 360 9.02 -1.50 10.81
C SER A 360 9.75 -2.17 9.64
N VAL A 361 11.08 -2.10 9.63
CA VAL A 361 11.94 -2.74 8.63
C VAL A 361 12.98 -3.60 9.38
N PRO A 362 12.68 -4.88 9.68
CA PRO A 362 13.49 -5.67 10.60
C PRO A 362 14.95 -5.88 10.20
N TRP A 363 15.24 -5.85 8.89
CA TRP A 363 16.61 -5.99 8.39
C TRP A 363 17.42 -4.69 8.47
N LEU A 364 16.81 -3.55 8.80
CA LEU A 364 17.51 -2.32 9.19
C LEU A 364 17.66 -2.22 10.72
N GLY A 365 16.82 -2.93 11.47
CA GLY A 365 16.76 -2.84 12.93
C GLY A 365 16.08 -1.54 13.39
N PRO A 366 16.15 -1.23 14.70
CA PRO A 366 15.54 -0.03 15.27
C PRO A 366 16.10 1.25 14.66
N PHE A 367 15.23 2.12 14.15
CA PHE A 367 15.66 3.38 13.50
C PHE A 367 16.46 4.29 14.44
N ASP A 368 16.14 4.32 15.74
CA ASP A 368 16.89 5.11 16.74
C ASP A 368 18.33 4.62 16.94
N ASN A 369 18.64 3.37 16.59
CA ASN A 369 19.99 2.81 16.70
C ASN A 369 20.82 3.02 15.42
N LEU A 370 20.23 3.60 14.37
CA LEU A 370 20.97 3.94 13.16
C LEU A 370 21.88 5.13 13.45
N THR A 371 23.18 4.95 13.22
CA THR A 371 24.18 6.01 13.35
C THR A 371 24.92 6.25 12.04
N SER A 372 25.68 7.34 12.00
CA SER A 372 26.57 7.67 10.91
C SER A 372 27.68 6.63 10.74
N TRP A 373 28.14 6.45 9.50
CA TRP A 373 29.27 5.56 9.19
C TRP A 373 30.53 5.90 9.98
N LYS A 374 30.76 7.18 10.29
CA LYS A 374 31.94 7.65 11.04
C LYS A 374 31.98 7.10 12.47
N GLU A 375 30.82 7.00 13.11
CA GLU A 375 30.72 6.45 14.47
C GLU A 375 30.74 4.92 14.46
N TYR A 376 30.20 4.30 13.41
CA TYR A 376 30.16 2.85 13.27
C TYR A 376 31.52 2.23 12.93
N SER A 377 32.26 2.83 12.00
CA SER A 377 33.44 2.23 11.37
C SER A 377 34.75 2.93 11.73
N ALA A 378 34.86 3.48 12.94
CA ALA A 378 36.08 4.17 13.38
C ALA A 378 37.36 3.31 13.23
N ASP A 379 37.22 1.98 13.21
CA ASP A 379 38.32 1.01 13.20
C ASP A 379 38.36 0.04 11.98
N ASP A 380 37.38 0.09 11.06
CA ASP A 380 37.28 -0.86 9.93
C ASP A 380 37.48 -0.17 8.56
N GLU A 381 38.52 -0.56 7.81
CA GLU A 381 38.77 -0.10 6.43
C GLU A 381 37.93 -0.86 5.37
N GLU A 382 37.30 -1.98 5.74
CA GLU A 382 36.44 -2.73 4.84
C GLU A 382 35.04 -2.14 4.76
N LYS A 383 34.70 -1.54 3.61
CA LYS A 383 33.34 -1.08 3.24
C LYS A 383 32.35 -2.24 3.05
N LYS A 384 32.18 -3.10 4.05
CA LYS A 384 31.11 -4.10 4.05
C LYS A 384 29.86 -3.46 4.65
N SER A 385 28.72 -3.61 3.95
CA SER A 385 27.45 -3.10 4.46
C SER A 385 27.09 -3.83 5.77
N PRO A 386 26.63 -3.11 6.81
CA PRO A 386 26.15 -3.71 8.05
C PRO A 386 24.78 -4.40 7.87
N PHE A 387 24.14 -4.21 6.71
CA PHE A 387 22.84 -4.76 6.39
C PHE A 387 22.95 -6.02 5.52
N PRO A 388 21.97 -6.96 5.60
CA PRO A 388 20.81 -6.95 6.49
C PRO A 388 21.15 -7.38 7.92
N VAL A 389 20.51 -6.75 8.91
CA VAL A 389 20.49 -7.22 10.30
C VAL A 389 19.81 -8.59 10.34
N ARG A 390 20.56 -9.59 10.79
CA ARG A 390 20.05 -10.96 10.87
C ARG A 390 19.23 -11.11 12.16
N PRO A 391 18.08 -11.80 12.09
CA PRO A 391 17.33 -12.12 13.31
C PRO A 391 18.19 -13.00 14.23
N ALA A 392 17.99 -12.87 15.55
CA ALA A 392 18.67 -13.68 16.55
C ALA A 392 18.49 -15.19 16.28
N ASP A 393 17.25 -15.58 15.93
CA ASP A 393 16.91 -16.95 15.59
C ASP A 393 16.79 -17.16 14.07
N LYS A 394 17.48 -18.18 13.57
CA LYS A 394 17.35 -18.63 12.19
C LYS A 394 15.96 -19.22 11.96
N ARG A 395 15.36 -18.87 10.82
CA ARG A 395 14.08 -19.45 10.40
C ARG A 395 14.28 -20.90 9.95
N SER A 396 13.20 -21.68 9.94
CA SER A 396 13.20 -23.11 9.62
C SER A 396 13.78 -23.47 8.25
N TYR A 397 13.67 -22.57 7.26
CA TYR A 397 14.25 -22.74 5.92
C TYR A 397 15.74 -22.34 5.83
N ALA A 398 16.23 -21.56 6.79
CA ALA A 398 17.63 -21.13 6.90
C ALA A 398 18.42 -21.97 7.91
N GLN A 399 17.76 -22.94 8.54
CA GLN A 399 18.33 -23.91 9.46
C GLN A 399 18.00 -25.31 8.98
N SER A 400 18.86 -26.28 9.28
CA SER A 400 18.55 -27.68 9.02
C SER A 400 17.44 -28.14 9.96
N CYS A 401 16.19 -28.12 9.51
CA CYS A 401 15.07 -28.78 10.17
C CYS A 401 14.89 -30.21 9.63
N VAL A 402 14.34 -31.10 10.48
CA VAL A 402 14.00 -32.47 10.11
C VAL A 402 12.48 -32.61 10.12
N VAL A 403 11.89 -33.04 9.01
CA VAL A 403 10.43 -33.13 8.83
C VAL A 403 10.07 -34.48 8.21
N TRP A 404 9.49 -35.38 9.00
CA TRP A 404 9.14 -36.75 8.58
C TRP A 404 7.63 -37.02 8.54
N ILE A 405 6.81 -35.97 8.42
CA ILE A 405 5.35 -36.09 8.24
C ILE A 405 5.02 -36.82 6.92
N LYS A 406 5.81 -36.58 5.87
CA LYS A 406 5.68 -37.24 4.56
C LYS A 406 6.76 -38.31 4.40
N PRO A 407 6.44 -39.50 3.83
CA PRO A 407 7.43 -40.57 3.61
C PRO A 407 8.66 -40.12 2.80
N SER A 408 8.48 -39.22 1.84
CA SER A 408 9.57 -38.69 1.01
C SER A 408 10.63 -37.94 1.81
N GLY A 409 10.24 -37.22 2.87
CA GLY A 409 11.16 -36.53 3.77
C GLY A 409 12.10 -37.52 4.46
N LEU A 410 11.51 -38.51 5.12
CA LEU A 410 12.26 -39.59 5.78
C LEU A 410 13.19 -40.34 4.80
N GLN A 411 12.67 -40.72 3.64
CA GLN A 411 13.45 -41.41 2.61
C GLN A 411 14.66 -40.57 2.16
N SER A 412 14.47 -39.27 1.95
CA SER A 412 15.54 -38.39 1.48
C SER A 412 16.68 -38.23 2.50
N ASP A 413 16.36 -38.15 3.79
CA ASP A 413 17.34 -38.08 4.87
C ASP A 413 18.11 -39.39 5.00
N ILE A 414 17.42 -40.54 4.99
CA ILE A 414 18.06 -41.87 5.02
C ILE A 414 18.97 -42.05 3.79
N GLN A 415 18.48 -41.72 2.59
CA GLN A 415 19.28 -41.80 1.36
C GLN A 415 20.50 -40.87 1.41
N LYS A 416 20.42 -39.72 2.08
CA LYS A 416 21.57 -38.84 2.27
C LYS A 416 22.64 -39.48 3.17
N VAL A 417 22.24 -40.15 4.27
CA VAL A 417 23.14 -40.95 5.10
C VAL A 417 23.80 -42.06 4.28
N LEU A 418 23.02 -42.86 3.54
CA LEU A 418 23.55 -43.96 2.72
C LEU A 418 24.48 -43.47 1.59
N ARG A 419 24.18 -42.34 0.95
CA ARG A 419 25.07 -41.75 -0.08
C ARG A 419 26.44 -41.38 0.48
N HIS A 420 26.50 -40.92 1.74
CA HIS A 420 27.77 -40.64 2.40
C HIS A 420 28.46 -41.92 2.90
N ALA A 421 27.69 -42.92 3.36
CA ALA A 421 28.20 -44.25 3.74
C ALA A 421 29.00 -44.93 2.61
N ARG A 422 28.50 -44.88 1.37
CA ARG A 422 29.19 -45.46 0.19
C ARG A 422 30.46 -44.73 -0.23
N LYS A 423 30.71 -43.53 0.29
CA LYS A 423 31.87 -42.68 -0.04
C LYS A 423 32.85 -42.57 1.14
N LEU A 424 32.87 -43.55 2.03
CA LEU A 424 33.85 -43.61 3.11
C LEU A 424 35.18 -44.14 2.58
N PRO A 425 36.33 -43.62 3.05
CA PRO A 425 36.50 -42.60 4.11
C PRO A 425 36.35 -41.13 3.67
N ASP A 426 36.26 -40.82 2.37
CA ASP A 426 36.28 -39.45 1.84
C ASP A 426 35.22 -38.49 2.43
N LYS A 427 34.04 -39.02 2.79
CA LYS A 427 32.92 -38.26 3.38
C LYS A 427 32.64 -38.61 4.84
N LEU A 428 33.65 -39.02 5.60
CA LEU A 428 33.54 -39.43 7.01
C LEU A 428 32.81 -38.40 7.89
N HIS A 429 33.22 -37.12 7.83
CA HIS A 429 32.61 -36.07 8.65
C HIS A 429 31.14 -35.82 8.29
N GLN A 430 30.81 -35.79 6.99
CA GLN A 430 29.43 -35.60 6.53
C GLN A 430 28.55 -36.80 6.90
N PHE A 431 29.08 -38.03 6.80
CA PHE A 431 28.37 -39.24 7.22
C PHE A 431 27.95 -39.18 8.69
N TYR A 432 28.91 -38.95 9.60
CA TYR A 432 28.62 -38.89 11.04
C TYR A 432 27.75 -37.68 11.42
N LYS A 433 27.88 -36.55 10.72
CA LYS A 433 27.00 -35.38 10.93
C LYS A 433 25.54 -35.70 10.59
N GLU A 434 25.29 -36.33 9.44
CA GLU A 434 23.94 -36.69 8.99
C GLU A 434 23.35 -37.85 9.81
N LEU A 435 24.19 -38.81 10.22
CA LEU A 435 23.83 -39.90 11.11
C LEU A 435 23.36 -39.36 12.48
N ASN A 436 24.16 -38.49 13.12
CA ASN A 436 23.79 -37.87 14.39
C ASN A 436 22.58 -36.94 14.29
N ARG A 437 22.38 -36.29 13.13
CA ARG A 437 21.17 -35.49 12.86
C ARG A 437 19.93 -36.37 12.83
N THR A 438 19.99 -37.48 12.09
CA THR A 438 18.90 -38.46 11.97
C THR A 438 18.62 -39.12 13.33
N ARG A 439 19.66 -39.50 14.07
CA ARG A 439 19.54 -40.07 15.42
C ARG A 439 18.82 -39.12 16.37
N ARG A 440 19.28 -37.86 16.48
CA ARG A 440 18.65 -36.86 17.35
C ARG A 440 17.19 -36.63 17.00
N ALA A 441 16.86 -36.52 15.71
CA ALA A 441 15.46 -36.37 15.28
C ALA A 441 14.60 -37.60 15.63
N ALA A 442 15.13 -38.81 15.45
CA ALA A 442 14.43 -40.03 15.82
C ALA A 442 14.13 -40.10 17.33
N LEU A 443 15.09 -39.69 18.17
CA LEU A 443 14.89 -39.60 19.62
C LEU A 443 13.86 -38.53 19.99
N SER A 444 13.96 -37.32 19.43
CA SER A 444 13.00 -36.24 19.71
C SER A 444 11.57 -36.59 19.31
N PHE A 445 11.39 -37.41 18.27
CA PHE A 445 10.07 -37.89 17.83
C PHE A 445 9.64 -39.20 18.53
N GLY A 446 10.48 -39.82 19.35
CA GLY A 446 10.21 -41.13 19.95
C GLY A 446 10.17 -42.28 18.94
N PHE A 447 10.74 -42.09 17.74
CA PHE A 447 10.71 -43.05 16.63
C PHE A 447 11.89 -44.03 16.67
N HIS A 448 11.99 -44.78 17.77
CA HIS A 448 13.13 -45.67 18.06
C HIS A 448 13.31 -46.79 17.03
N SER A 449 12.22 -47.31 16.44
CA SER A 449 12.28 -48.34 15.39
C SER A 449 13.08 -47.91 14.16
N LEU A 450 13.21 -46.59 13.92
CA LEU A 450 14.03 -46.08 12.82
C LEU A 450 15.52 -46.30 13.05
N LEU A 451 15.99 -46.28 14.31
CA LEU A 451 17.40 -46.50 14.63
C LEU A 451 17.82 -47.93 14.29
N GLU A 452 16.97 -48.90 14.63
CA GLU A 452 17.19 -50.32 14.29
C GLU A 452 17.15 -50.57 12.77
N ALA A 453 16.18 -49.95 12.09
CA ALA A 453 16.09 -50.02 10.63
C ALA A 453 17.32 -49.40 9.96
N LEU A 454 17.80 -48.25 10.46
CA LEU A 454 18.99 -47.59 9.94
C LEU A 454 20.25 -48.43 10.18
N ALA A 455 20.41 -49.04 11.36
CA ALA A 455 21.52 -49.94 11.66
C ALA A 455 21.54 -51.14 10.70
N THR A 456 20.39 -51.76 10.47
CA THR A 456 20.24 -52.87 9.51
C THR A 456 20.58 -52.45 8.07
N MET A 457 20.21 -51.23 7.68
CA MET A 457 20.57 -50.68 6.38
C MET A 457 22.08 -50.41 6.24
N LEU A 458 22.76 -49.96 7.31
CA LEU A 458 24.21 -49.76 7.32
C LEU A 458 24.96 -51.10 7.25
N ASP A 459 24.51 -52.13 7.95
CA ASP A 459 25.08 -53.48 7.86
C ASP A 459 24.96 -54.04 6.44
N ARG A 460 23.80 -53.84 5.80
CA ARG A 460 23.59 -54.22 4.40
C ARG A 460 24.51 -53.45 3.44
N GLU A 461 24.71 -52.15 3.64
CA GLU A 461 25.67 -51.41 2.81
C GLU A 461 27.11 -51.88 3.04
N CYS A 462 27.46 -52.30 4.27
CA CYS A 462 28.78 -52.85 4.59
C CYS A 462 29.05 -54.16 3.82
N THR A 463 28.06 -55.04 3.68
CA THR A 463 28.21 -56.29 2.90
C THR A 463 28.21 -56.07 1.39
N LEU A 464 27.65 -54.96 0.91
CA LEU A 464 27.59 -54.58 -0.49
C LEU A 464 28.77 -53.69 -0.94
N LEU A 465 29.76 -53.45 -0.08
CA LEU A 465 30.95 -52.70 -0.45
C LEU A 465 31.71 -53.42 -1.60
N PRO A 466 32.11 -52.70 -2.66
CA PRO A 466 32.89 -53.29 -3.74
C PRO A 466 34.28 -53.73 -3.24
N GLY A 467 34.88 -54.74 -3.88
CA GLY A 467 36.22 -55.23 -3.50
C GLY A 467 37.35 -54.20 -3.63
N SER A 468 37.09 -53.05 -4.27
CA SER A 468 37.97 -51.88 -4.36
C SER A 468 37.75 -50.84 -3.26
N ALA A 469 36.81 -51.06 -2.34
CA ALA A 469 36.52 -50.12 -1.24
C ALA A 469 37.64 -50.12 -0.20
N HIS A 470 37.88 -48.95 0.39
CA HIS A 470 38.90 -48.78 1.41
C HIS A 470 38.53 -49.54 2.71
N PRO A 471 39.47 -50.25 3.39
CA PRO A 471 39.18 -51.09 4.56
C PRO A 471 38.54 -50.33 5.74
N ASN A 472 38.88 -49.04 5.90
CA ASN A 472 38.25 -48.15 6.88
C ASN A 472 36.71 -47.99 6.67
N ALA A 473 36.19 -48.13 5.45
CA ALA A 473 34.75 -47.99 5.20
C ALA A 473 33.94 -49.04 5.97
N ALA A 474 34.36 -50.31 5.92
CA ALA A 474 33.69 -51.40 6.64
C ALA A 474 33.71 -51.17 8.15
N LEU A 475 34.87 -50.81 8.72
CA LEU A 475 35.02 -50.56 10.15
C LEU A 475 34.10 -49.43 10.65
N GLN A 476 34.00 -48.34 9.90
CA GLN A 476 33.16 -47.21 10.28
C GLN A 476 31.66 -47.54 10.17
N LEU A 477 31.24 -48.32 9.17
CA LEU A 477 29.85 -48.73 9.01
C LEU A 477 29.41 -49.70 10.10
N THR A 478 30.22 -50.72 10.40
CA THR A 478 29.95 -51.67 11.49
C THR A 478 29.93 -50.96 12.84
N HIS A 479 30.85 -50.02 13.07
CA HIS A 479 30.85 -49.20 14.27
C HIS A 479 29.57 -48.38 14.43
N ALA A 480 29.17 -47.65 13.38
CA ALA A 480 27.96 -46.85 13.40
C ALA A 480 26.70 -47.70 13.63
N ALA A 481 26.60 -48.87 12.98
CA ALA A 481 25.47 -49.78 13.16
C ALA A 481 25.39 -50.35 14.59
N ASN A 482 26.53 -50.77 15.16
CA ASN A 482 26.58 -51.28 16.54
C ASN A 482 26.25 -50.19 17.56
N PHE A 483 26.74 -48.96 17.35
CA PHE A 483 26.41 -47.85 18.22
C PHE A 483 24.91 -47.57 18.22
N LEU A 484 24.27 -47.52 17.05
CA LEU A 484 22.82 -47.28 16.93
C LEU A 484 21.94 -48.31 17.67
N ARG A 485 22.44 -49.54 17.89
CA ARG A 485 21.76 -50.59 18.66
C ARG A 485 22.07 -50.58 20.16
N SER A 486 23.09 -49.84 20.57
CA SER A 486 23.51 -49.77 21.96
C SER A 486 22.59 -48.89 22.81
N GLU A 487 22.57 -49.11 24.13
CA GLU A 487 21.83 -48.25 25.07
C GLU A 487 22.31 -46.78 25.03
N GLN A 488 23.56 -46.56 24.62
CA GLN A 488 24.15 -45.23 24.43
C GLN A 488 23.53 -44.45 23.27
N ALA A 489 22.90 -45.12 22.30
CA ALA A 489 22.20 -44.44 21.21
C ALA A 489 20.95 -43.69 21.66
N PHE A 490 20.39 -44.01 22.82
CA PHE A 490 19.20 -43.38 23.38
C PHE A 490 19.52 -42.12 24.20
N ASP A 491 20.80 -41.85 24.51
CA ASP A 491 21.21 -40.62 25.18
C ASP A 491 21.33 -39.47 24.16
N GLU A 492 20.55 -38.40 24.35
CA GLU A 492 20.58 -37.23 23.48
C GLU A 492 21.94 -36.53 23.49
N LYS A 493 22.66 -36.57 24.62
CA LYS A 493 23.95 -35.87 24.80
C LYS A 493 25.13 -36.58 24.13
N GLN A 494 25.02 -37.89 23.89
CA GLN A 494 26.10 -38.69 23.31
C GLN A 494 26.02 -38.71 21.78
N ASN A 495 27.02 -38.17 21.10
CA ASN A 495 27.11 -38.27 19.64
C ASN A 495 27.91 -39.52 19.23
N VAL A 496 27.53 -40.11 18.09
CA VAL A 496 28.34 -41.14 17.44
C VAL A 496 29.60 -40.48 16.87
N VAL A 497 30.78 -40.88 17.33
CA VAL A 497 32.08 -40.35 16.90
C VAL A 497 32.76 -41.37 15.97
N PRO A 498 33.48 -40.96 14.92
CA PRO A 498 34.24 -41.89 14.08
C PRO A 498 35.30 -42.68 14.87
N LEU A 499 35.51 -43.94 14.49
CA LEU A 499 36.63 -44.72 15.01
C LEU A 499 37.94 -44.09 14.53
N LEU A 500 38.90 -43.95 15.45
CA LEU A 500 40.28 -43.60 15.10
C LEU A 500 40.96 -44.84 14.55
N THR A 501 41.18 -44.87 13.24
CA THR A 501 41.84 -45.98 12.57
C THR A 501 43.23 -45.58 12.08
N ASN A 502 44.24 -46.42 12.30
CA ASN A 502 45.64 -46.16 11.93
C ASN A 502 45.95 -46.29 10.42
N PHE A 503 44.94 -46.36 9.54
CA PHE A 503 45.15 -46.46 8.08
C PHE A 503 45.70 -45.17 7.45
N ALA A 504 45.85 -44.08 8.20
CA ALA A 504 46.44 -42.83 7.74
C ALA A 504 47.97 -42.74 7.94
N SER A 505 48.62 -43.76 8.53
CA SER A 505 50.06 -43.75 8.83
C SER A 505 50.88 -44.76 8.01
N SER A 506 50.59 -44.90 6.72
CA SER A 506 51.39 -45.75 5.82
C SER A 506 51.36 -45.24 4.37
N SER A 507 51.72 -43.97 4.20
CA SER A 507 52.11 -43.41 2.91
C SER A 507 53.09 -42.27 3.16
N ASN A 508 54.34 -42.65 3.44
CA ASN A 508 55.54 -41.88 3.14
C ASN A 508 56.41 -42.72 2.24
#